data_AF-A0A958V1C9-F1
#
_entry.id   AF-A0A958V1C9-F1
#
_cell.length_a   1.000
_cell.length_b   1.000
_cell.length_c   1.000
_cell.angle_alpha   90.00
_cell.angle_beta   90.00
_cell.angle_gamma   90.00
#
_symmetry.space_group_name_H-M   'P 1'
#
loop_
_entity.id
_entity.type
_entity.pdbx_description
1 polymer ?
#
loop_
_entity_poly.entity_id
_entity_poly.type
_entity_poly.pdbx_seq_one_letter_code
_entity_poly.pdbx_strand_id
1 'polypeptide(L)'
;MKTTQLLIGLFTIILSIACSHNQSDPEYSIEAIVMSKNADCGINAIKITKGLSAVEAITNSFSNDSIYIAKNLPEELQSAGLVISLEVRDIEDSELSACTHLGIAYPWLFVLKAAEK
;
A
#
# COMPACT_ATOMS: atom_id res chain seq x y z
N MET A 1 57.54 -17.86 38.96
CA MET A 1 57.45 -17.79 37.47
C MET A 1 56.18 -18.54 37.08
N LYS A 2 55.03 -17.87 36.92
CA LYS A 2 54.52 -17.20 35.70
C LYS A 2 54.39 -18.16 34.50
N THR A 3 53.25 -18.83 34.38
CA THR A 3 52.65 -19.28 33.11
C THR A 3 51.14 -19.43 33.32
N THR A 4 50.43 -18.29 33.35
CA THR A 4 48.96 -18.26 33.44
C THR A 4 48.41 -17.25 32.45
N GLN A 5 48.73 -17.38 31.17
CA GLN A 5 48.12 -16.57 30.11
C GLN A 5 48.28 -17.26 28.76
N LEU A 6 47.33 -18.11 28.36
CA LEU A 6 47.11 -18.41 26.95
C LEU A 6 45.83 -19.25 26.75
N LEU A 7 44.65 -18.67 26.96
CA LEU A 7 43.38 -19.29 26.53
C LEU A 7 42.19 -18.30 26.53
N ILE A 8 42.45 -17.03 26.22
CA ILE A 8 41.40 -16.02 26.04
C ILE A 8 41.70 -15.31 24.73
N GLY A 9 41.31 -15.91 23.61
CA GLY A 9 41.64 -15.36 22.30
C GLY A 9 40.95 -16.03 21.12
N LEU A 10 39.78 -16.65 21.32
CA LEU A 10 39.04 -17.28 20.22
C LEU A 10 37.51 -17.09 20.29
N PHE A 11 37.03 -16.01 20.93
CA PHE A 11 35.58 -15.78 21.07
C PHE A 11 35.07 -14.50 20.38
N THR A 12 35.78 -13.96 19.40
CA THR A 12 35.42 -12.68 18.75
C THR A 12 35.06 -12.77 17.27
N ILE A 13 34.90 -13.96 16.69
CA ILE A 13 34.64 -14.12 15.23
C ILE A 13 33.20 -14.60 14.94
N ILE A 14 32.19 -14.19 15.72
CA ILE A 14 30.79 -14.55 15.43
C ILE A 14 29.84 -13.34 15.32
N LEU A 15 30.37 -12.11 15.32
CA LEU A 15 29.54 -10.89 15.26
C LEU A 15 29.38 -10.28 13.85
N SER A 16 29.86 -10.94 12.79
CA SER A 16 29.89 -10.33 11.45
C SER A 16 28.72 -10.70 10.54
N ILE A 17 27.69 -11.42 11.02
CA ILE A 17 26.44 -11.56 10.26
C ILE A 17 25.63 -10.29 10.50
N ALA A 18 26.15 -9.18 9.99
CA ALA A 18 25.38 -7.96 9.83
C ALA A 18 24.20 -8.32 8.92
N CYS A 19 23.01 -8.18 9.49
CA CYS A 19 21.73 -8.35 8.83
C CYS A 19 21.73 -7.48 7.56
N SER A 20 21.98 -8.06 6.39
CA SER A 20 21.61 -7.42 5.13
C SER A 20 20.09 -7.51 5.05
N HIS A 21 19.42 -6.58 5.70
CA HIS A 21 18.03 -6.31 5.38
C HIS A 21 18.06 -5.75 3.96
N ASN A 22 17.98 -6.63 2.96
CA ASN A 22 17.50 -6.25 1.65
C ASN A 22 16.09 -5.75 1.91
N GLN A 23 15.96 -4.44 2.12
CA GLN A 23 14.70 -3.74 1.95
C GLN A 23 14.42 -3.86 0.46
N SER A 24 13.94 -5.04 0.09
CA SER A 24 13.17 -5.18 -1.14
C SER A 24 11.97 -4.32 -0.84
N ASP A 25 11.82 -3.21 -1.57
CA ASP A 25 10.61 -2.40 -1.46
C ASP A 25 9.41 -3.35 -1.43
N PRO A 26 8.44 -3.15 -0.52
CA PRO A 26 7.24 -3.98 -0.51
C PRO A 26 6.71 -4.03 -1.94
N GLU A 27 6.67 -5.24 -2.52
CA GLU A 27 6.28 -5.44 -3.91
C GLU A 27 4.78 -5.15 -4.02
N TYR A 28 4.45 -3.87 -4.15
CA TYR A 28 3.10 -3.41 -4.37
C TYR A 28 2.66 -3.87 -5.76
N SER A 29 1.63 -4.71 -5.82
CA SER A 29 1.20 -5.38 -7.04
C SER A 29 0.27 -4.55 -7.92
N ILE A 30 -0.29 -3.46 -7.37
CA ILE A 30 -1.29 -2.61 -8.02
C ILE A 30 -0.72 -1.21 -8.19
N GLU A 31 -0.91 -0.62 -9.38
CA GLU A 31 -0.56 0.78 -9.64
C GLU A 31 -1.83 1.57 -9.97
N ALA A 32 -1.90 2.80 -9.49
CA ALA A 32 -3.03 3.67 -9.72
C ALA A 32 -2.61 5.14 -9.85
N ILE A 33 -3.47 5.94 -10.48
CA ILE A 33 -3.35 7.39 -10.52
C ILE A 33 -4.41 7.98 -9.60
N VAL A 34 -3.99 8.86 -8.71
CA VAL A 34 -4.88 9.58 -7.79
C VAL A 34 -5.72 10.56 -8.59
N MET A 35 -7.03 10.46 -8.44
CA MET A 35 -7.98 11.39 -9.03
C MET A 35 -8.33 12.48 -8.02
N SER A 36 -8.98 13.54 -8.47
CA SER A 36 -9.44 14.60 -7.58
C SER A 36 -10.38 14.07 -6.51
N LYS A 37 -10.32 14.68 -5.31
CA LYS A 37 -11.30 14.46 -4.26
C LYS A 37 -12.70 14.82 -4.72
N ASN A 38 -13.68 14.07 -4.25
CA ASN A 38 -15.06 14.51 -4.38
C ASN A 38 -15.34 15.68 -3.45
N ALA A 39 -16.01 16.68 -4.00
CA ALA A 39 -16.41 17.88 -3.26
C ALA A 39 -17.33 17.55 -2.07
N ASP A 40 -18.15 16.49 -2.18
CA ASP A 40 -19.15 16.15 -1.17
C ASP A 40 -18.62 15.39 0.05
N CYS A 41 -17.76 14.40 -0.18
CA CYS A 41 -17.38 13.43 0.85
C CYS A 41 -15.88 13.46 1.16
N GLY A 42 -15.09 14.25 0.42
CA GLY A 42 -13.64 14.36 0.61
C GLY A 42 -12.87 13.07 0.32
N ILE A 43 -13.53 12.05 -0.23
CA ILE A 43 -12.94 10.75 -0.52
C ILE A 43 -12.24 10.80 -1.87
N ASN A 44 -11.05 10.21 -1.92
CA ASN A 44 -10.24 10.13 -3.14
C ASN A 44 -10.74 8.99 -4.02
N ALA A 45 -10.93 9.31 -5.30
CA ALA A 45 -11.02 8.28 -6.32
C ALA A 45 -9.61 7.98 -6.84
N ILE A 46 -9.38 6.75 -7.26
CA ILE A 46 -8.16 6.33 -7.94
C ILE A 46 -8.53 5.62 -9.23
N LYS A 47 -7.70 5.78 -10.26
CA LYS A 47 -7.80 5.02 -11.49
C LYS A 47 -6.72 3.96 -11.53
N ILE A 48 -7.10 2.69 -11.52
CA ILE A 48 -6.15 1.58 -11.60
C ILE A 48 -5.51 1.57 -12.99
N THR A 49 -4.18 1.61 -13.04
CA THR A 49 -3.38 1.57 -14.29
C THR A 49 -2.67 0.23 -14.48
N LYS A 50 -2.43 -0.51 -13.39
CA LYS A 50 -1.88 -1.88 -13.41
C LYS A 50 -2.51 -2.72 -12.31
N GLY A 51 -2.80 -3.98 -12.61
CA GLY A 51 -3.39 -4.92 -11.64
C GLY A 51 -4.92 -4.86 -11.55
N LEU A 52 -5.62 -4.29 -12.55
CA LEU A 52 -7.09 -4.18 -12.54
C LEU A 52 -7.78 -5.53 -12.30
N SER A 53 -7.40 -6.59 -13.01
CA SER A 53 -8.01 -7.91 -12.82
C SER A 53 -7.81 -8.48 -11.41
N ALA A 54 -6.71 -8.12 -10.73
CA ALA A 54 -6.50 -8.49 -9.33
C ALA A 54 -7.44 -7.70 -8.41
N VAL A 55 -7.63 -6.40 -8.66
CA VAL A 55 -8.57 -5.55 -7.93
C VAL A 55 -10.02 -6.04 -8.12
N GLU A 56 -10.42 -6.37 -9.35
CA GLU A 56 -11.75 -6.91 -9.65
C GLU A 56 -11.98 -8.26 -8.93
N ALA A 57 -10.96 -9.11 -8.86
CA ALA A 57 -11.03 -10.37 -8.13
C ALA A 57 -11.13 -10.17 -6.61
N ILE A 58 -10.45 -9.15 -6.06
CA ILE A 58 -10.49 -8.81 -4.63
C ILE A 58 -11.87 -8.24 -4.25
N THR A 59 -12.37 -7.29 -5.03
CA THR A 59 -13.59 -6.53 -4.73
C THR A 59 -14.87 -7.20 -5.21
N ASN A 60 -14.74 -8.28 -5.98
CA ASN A 60 -15.84 -8.93 -6.72
C ASN A 60 -16.71 -7.90 -7.48
N SER A 61 -16.09 -6.81 -7.94
CA SER A 61 -16.75 -5.63 -8.47
C SER A 61 -16.02 -5.13 -9.71
N PHE A 62 -16.79 -4.85 -10.75
CA PHE A 62 -16.29 -4.35 -12.03
C PHE A 62 -16.47 -2.84 -12.12
N SER A 63 -15.42 -2.15 -12.56
CA SER A 63 -15.46 -0.72 -12.84
C SER A 63 -15.23 -0.48 -14.33
N ASN A 64 -16.23 0.06 -15.02
CA ASN A 64 -16.14 0.34 -16.47
C ASN A 64 -14.96 1.27 -16.83
N ASP A 65 -14.61 2.19 -15.93
CA ASP A 65 -13.53 3.17 -16.15
C ASP A 65 -12.24 2.84 -15.38
N SER A 66 -12.19 1.66 -14.73
CA SER A 66 -11.12 1.27 -13.81
C SER A 66 -10.98 2.24 -12.61
N ILE A 67 -12.05 2.96 -12.27
CA ILE A 67 -12.09 3.95 -11.19
C ILE A 67 -12.69 3.30 -9.95
N TYR A 68 -12.01 3.47 -8.83
CA TYR A 68 -12.42 2.96 -7.52
C TYR A 68 -12.37 4.06 -6.48
N ILE A 69 -13.23 3.96 -5.47
CA ILE A 69 -13.14 4.79 -4.27
C ILE A 69 -12.08 4.21 -3.36
N ALA A 70 -11.04 4.99 -3.05
CA ALA A 70 -9.95 4.58 -2.18
C ALA A 70 -10.19 5.05 -0.75
N LYS A 71 -10.70 4.15 0.10
CA LYS A 71 -10.76 4.38 1.55
C LYS A 71 -9.38 4.22 2.15
N ASN A 72 -9.05 5.04 3.16
CA ASN A 72 -7.79 4.97 3.92
C ASN A 72 -6.53 5.28 3.09
N LEU A 73 -6.64 6.13 2.05
CA LEU A 73 -5.47 6.64 1.35
C LEU A 73 -4.73 7.68 2.23
N PRO A 74 -3.41 7.55 2.49
CA PRO A 74 -2.65 8.51 3.29
C PRO A 74 -2.71 9.92 2.73
N GLU A 75 -2.79 10.95 3.58
CA GLU A 75 -3.03 12.34 3.18
C GLU A 75 -1.98 12.88 2.21
N GLU A 76 -0.73 12.51 2.41
CA GLU A 76 0.42 12.85 1.58
C GLU A 76 0.31 12.31 0.15
N LEU A 77 -0.48 11.25 -0.06
CA LEU A 77 -0.71 10.63 -1.37
C LEU A 77 -2.04 11.04 -2.01
N GLN A 78 -2.76 12.04 -1.48
CA GLN A 78 -4.08 12.44 -1.99
C GLN A 78 -4.01 13.51 -3.10
N SER A 79 -2.81 13.82 -3.60
CA SER A 79 -2.62 14.83 -4.65
C SER A 79 -3.09 14.30 -6.00
N ALA A 80 -3.96 15.05 -6.69
CA ALA A 80 -4.46 14.64 -8.01
C ALA A 80 -3.31 14.52 -9.02
N GLY A 81 -3.32 13.44 -9.80
CA GLY A 81 -2.29 13.10 -10.78
C GLY A 81 -1.10 12.33 -10.23
N LEU A 82 -1.02 12.11 -8.91
CA LEU A 82 0.05 11.31 -8.31
C LEU A 82 -0.06 9.85 -8.76
N VAL A 83 1.06 9.25 -9.16
CA VAL A 83 1.14 7.81 -9.45
C VAL A 83 1.54 7.11 -8.17
N ILE A 84 0.74 6.14 -7.75
CA ILE A 84 0.94 5.42 -6.50
C ILE A 84 0.92 3.91 -6.72
N SER A 85 1.67 3.23 -5.88
CA SER A 85 1.67 1.78 -5.76
C SER A 85 0.88 1.38 -4.52
N LEU A 86 0.04 0.35 -4.62
CA LEU A 86 -0.99 0.02 -3.64
C LEU A 86 -0.98 -1.46 -3.25
N GLU A 87 -1.30 -1.69 -1.97
CA GLU A 87 -1.82 -2.95 -1.44
C GLU A 87 -3.24 -2.68 -0.94
N VAL A 88 -4.22 -3.47 -1.41
CA VAL A 88 -5.64 -3.22 -1.15
C VAL A 88 -6.35 -4.49 -0.71
N ARG A 89 -7.50 -4.30 -0.08
CA ARG A 89 -8.50 -5.35 0.16
C ARG A 89 -9.90 -4.85 -0.22
N ASP A 90 -10.85 -5.77 -0.22
CA ASP A 90 -12.27 -5.42 -0.34
C ASP A 90 -12.71 -4.54 0.84
N ILE A 91 -13.71 -3.70 0.60
CA ILE A 91 -14.25 -2.82 1.64
C ILE A 91 -15.21 -3.59 2.55
N GLU A 92 -15.24 -3.26 3.83
CA GLU A 92 -16.26 -3.79 4.74
C GLU A 92 -17.49 -2.87 4.80
N ASP A 93 -18.67 -3.43 5.05
CA ASP A 93 -19.92 -2.68 5.15
C ASP A 93 -19.85 -1.52 6.17
N SER A 94 -19.06 -1.70 7.24
CA SER A 94 -18.88 -0.68 8.29
C SER A 94 -17.99 0.50 7.87
N GLU A 95 -17.24 0.36 6.78
CA GLU A 95 -16.29 1.35 6.27
C GLU A 95 -16.88 2.21 5.15
N LEU A 96 -17.98 1.74 4.57
CA LEU A 96 -18.80 2.48 3.62
C LEU A 96 -19.30 3.77 4.26
N SER A 97 -19.30 4.84 3.48
CA SER A 97 -19.76 6.15 3.92
C SER A 97 -20.71 6.70 2.86
N ALA A 98 -21.73 7.42 3.27
CA ALA A 98 -22.65 8.05 2.34
C ALA A 98 -21.88 9.09 1.50
N CYS A 99 -21.67 8.80 0.22
CA CYS A 99 -21.14 9.75 -0.75
C CYS A 99 -22.13 9.88 -1.90
N THR A 100 -22.78 11.05 -1.99
CA THR A 100 -23.90 11.29 -2.89
C THR A 100 -23.49 11.68 -4.31
N HIS A 101 -22.31 12.30 -4.49
CA HIS A 101 -21.92 12.89 -5.78
C HIS A 101 -21.19 11.99 -6.76
N LEU A 102 -20.61 10.86 -6.32
CA LEU A 102 -20.06 9.87 -7.26
C LEU A 102 -21.09 8.84 -7.73
N GLY A 103 -22.34 9.01 -7.30
CA GLY A 103 -23.38 8.04 -7.53
C GLY A 103 -23.11 6.72 -6.82
N ILE A 104 -24.12 5.86 -6.83
CA ILE A 104 -24.10 4.50 -6.27
C ILE A 104 -23.17 3.56 -7.08
N ALA A 105 -22.43 4.08 -8.07
CA ALA A 105 -21.90 3.32 -9.19
C ALA A 105 -20.41 2.97 -9.11
N TYR A 106 -19.59 3.71 -8.35
CA TYR A 106 -18.17 3.37 -8.27
C TYR A 106 -17.90 2.34 -7.16
N PRO A 107 -17.22 1.23 -7.49
CA PRO A 107 -16.82 0.26 -6.49
C PRO A 107 -15.80 0.85 -5.52
N TRP A 108 -15.82 0.36 -4.30
CA TRP A 108 -14.95 0.82 -3.22
C TRP A 108 -13.87 -0.22 -2.94
N LEU A 109 -12.74 0.25 -2.41
CA LEU A 109 -11.69 -0.59 -1.88
C LEU A 109 -11.07 0.07 -0.65
N PHE A 110 -10.40 -0.73 0.16
CA PHE A 110 -9.66 -0.25 1.31
C PHE A 110 -8.15 -0.36 1.07
N VAL A 111 -7.44 0.75 1.25
CA VAL A 111 -5.98 0.82 1.10
C VAL A 111 -5.32 0.33 2.39
N LEU A 112 -4.55 -0.76 2.27
CA LEU A 112 -3.75 -1.30 3.37
C LEU A 112 -2.39 -0.62 3.44
N LYS A 113 -1.76 -0.43 2.28
CA LYS A 113 -0.48 0.26 2.13
C LYS A 113 -0.44 1.01 0.82
N ALA A 114 0.28 2.12 0.80
CA ALA A 114 0.48 2.94 -0.38
C ALA A 114 1.86 3.58 -0.35
N ALA A 115 2.44 3.77 -1.53
CA ALA A 115 3.67 4.54 -1.72
C ALA A 115 3.61 5.31 -3.05
N GLU A 116 4.24 6.47 -3.11
CA GLU A 116 4.50 7.15 -4.38
C GLU A 116 5.43 6.30 -5.25
N LYS A 117 5.22 6.32 -6.57
CA LYS A 117 6.02 5.58 -7.53
C LYS A 117 7.03 6.45 -8.25
#